data_AF-A0A7V9JD88-F1
#
_entry.id   AF-A0A7V9JD88-F1
#
_cell.length_a   1.000
_cell.length_b   1.000
_cell.length_c   1.000
_cell.angle_alpha   90.00
_cell.angle_beta   90.00
_cell.angle_gamma   90.00
#
_symmetry.space_group_name_H-M   'P 1'
#
loop_
_entity.id
_entity.type
_entity.pdbx_description
1 polymer ?
#
loop_
_entity_poly.entity_id
_entity_poly.type
_entity_poly.pdbx_seq_one_letter_code
_entity_poly.pdbx_strand_id
1 'polypeptide(L)'
;MTGNSHDDCQVLLLGGVSGTGKTTVAAEIGRQFGIPWFQVDDLRLALQCSKVSLPEKTEALYFFADIDEKPRIWQQPPDVLRDALIATGDVLSPALEAIIENHLDQRHPIVIEGDGIMPSLLARPAIQRRAHDRRLRAVFLVESDEQALFSHMLVRSRGPSWMDESELRTEAHVKWLFGQWLVDEANRYSLPVLEPRPWETLIHRIMTTCTGMARSTQTPPIVEQPR
;
A
#
# COMPACT_ATOMS: atom_id res chain seq x y z
N MET A 1 30.36 5.43 -19.32
CA MET A 1 28.90 5.23 -19.34
C MET A 1 28.49 4.68 -17.98
N THR A 2 28.10 5.58 -17.08
CA THR A 2 27.67 5.26 -15.72
C THR A 2 26.19 4.91 -15.77
N GLY A 3 25.87 3.62 -15.82
CA GLY A 3 24.49 3.14 -15.77
C GLY A 3 23.85 3.50 -14.43
N ASN A 4 22.82 4.33 -14.46
CA ASN A 4 22.04 4.68 -13.29
C ASN A 4 21.23 3.45 -12.86
N SER A 5 21.41 3.01 -11.62
CA SER A 5 20.76 1.86 -10.99
C SER A 5 19.25 2.05 -10.69
N HIS A 6 18.59 2.95 -11.42
CA HIS A 6 17.16 3.26 -11.31
C HIS A 6 16.31 2.63 -12.42
N ASP A 7 16.93 2.12 -13.50
CA ASP A 7 16.23 1.69 -14.73
C ASP A 7 15.49 0.34 -14.65
N ASP A 8 15.64 -0.43 -13.56
CA ASP A 8 15.05 -1.79 -13.49
C ASP A 8 13.67 -1.84 -12.83
N CYS A 9 13.24 -0.83 -12.07
CA CYS A 9 11.96 -0.88 -11.36
C CYS A 9 10.80 -0.53 -12.30
N GLN A 10 10.00 -1.53 -12.69
CA GLN A 10 8.84 -1.36 -13.57
C GLN A 10 7.56 -1.11 -12.78
N VAL A 11 7.39 -1.71 -11.60
CA VAL A 11 6.20 -1.53 -10.79
C VAL A 11 6.61 -1.19 -9.38
N LEU A 12 6.19 -0.02 -8.89
CA LEU A 12 6.32 0.39 -7.51
C LEU A 12 4.94 0.38 -6.84
N LEU A 13 4.77 -0.47 -5.83
CA LEU A 13 3.58 -0.51 -5.00
C LEU A 13 3.79 0.32 -3.73
N LEU A 14 2.86 1.22 -3.43
CA LEU A 14 2.79 1.97 -2.18
C LEU A 14 1.52 1.55 -1.43
N GLY A 15 1.66 0.56 -0.55
CA GLY A 15 0.60 0.15 0.36
C GLY A 15 0.64 0.96 1.65
N GLY A 16 -0.42 0.88 2.45
CA GLY A 16 -0.48 1.60 3.73
C GLY A 16 -1.84 2.20 3.99
N VAL A 17 -2.00 2.79 5.16
CA VAL A 17 -3.28 3.31 5.64
C VAL A 17 -3.58 4.70 5.04
N SER A 18 -4.84 5.04 4.80
CA SER A 18 -5.20 6.41 4.40
C SER A 18 -4.70 7.43 5.43
N GLY A 19 -4.11 8.52 4.94
CA GLY A 19 -3.51 9.56 5.80
C GLY A 19 -2.00 9.47 5.96
N THR A 20 -1.35 8.44 5.41
CA THR A 20 0.12 8.27 5.43
C THR A 20 0.83 8.90 4.22
N GLY A 21 0.17 9.79 3.47
CA GLY A 21 0.77 10.56 2.37
C GLY A 21 1.07 9.80 1.08
N LYS A 22 0.61 8.54 0.94
CA LYS A 22 0.81 7.69 -0.26
C LYS A 22 0.47 8.41 -1.57
N THR A 23 -0.74 8.94 -1.67
CA THR A 23 -1.23 9.69 -2.84
C THR A 23 -0.29 10.84 -3.22
N THR A 24 0.14 11.66 -2.25
CA THR A 24 1.04 12.79 -2.50
C THR A 24 2.40 12.32 -3.01
N VAL A 25 2.96 11.28 -2.38
CA VAL A 25 4.25 10.73 -2.78
C VAL A 25 4.18 10.03 -4.14
N ALA A 26 3.14 9.25 -4.40
CA ALA A 26 2.94 8.55 -5.67
C ALA A 26 2.81 9.54 -6.84
N ALA A 27 2.01 10.59 -6.65
CA ALA A 27 1.87 11.68 -7.63
C ALA A 27 3.21 12.37 -7.91
N GLU A 28 3.98 12.67 -6.86
CA GLU A 28 5.27 13.33 -7.01
C GLU A 28 6.32 12.42 -7.66
N ILE A 29 6.36 11.11 -7.33
CA ILE A 29 7.21 10.13 -8.02
C ILE A 29 6.81 10.05 -9.50
N GLY A 30 5.52 9.93 -9.81
CA GLY A 30 5.02 9.92 -11.18
C GLY A 30 5.46 11.16 -11.96
N ARG A 31 5.35 12.34 -11.34
CA ARG A 31 5.79 13.62 -11.90
C ARG A 31 7.31 13.70 -12.09
N GLN A 32 8.11 13.28 -11.11
CA GLN A 32 9.57 13.37 -11.15
C GLN A 32 10.20 12.43 -12.18
N PHE A 33 9.65 11.22 -12.33
CA PHE A 33 10.20 10.18 -13.21
C PHE A 33 9.46 10.07 -14.55
N GLY A 34 8.38 10.84 -14.75
CA GLY A 34 7.59 10.79 -15.98
C GLY A 34 6.87 9.45 -16.18
N ILE A 35 6.46 8.80 -15.09
CA ILE A 35 5.79 7.50 -15.10
C ILE A 35 4.33 7.64 -14.66
N PRO A 36 3.41 6.82 -15.20
CA PRO A 36 2.01 6.85 -14.79
C PRO A 36 1.86 6.47 -13.31
N TRP A 37 0.79 6.98 -12.74
CA TRP A 37 0.36 6.73 -11.38
C TRP A 37 -1.08 6.22 -11.40
N PHE A 38 -1.35 5.17 -10.63
CA PHE A 38 -2.65 4.53 -10.52
C PHE A 38 -3.08 4.40 -9.05
N GLN A 39 -4.30 4.81 -8.76
CA GLN A 39 -4.89 4.71 -7.43
C GLN A 39 -5.80 3.48 -7.36
N VAL A 40 -5.53 2.57 -6.44
CA VAL A 40 -6.37 1.36 -6.20
C VAL A 40 -7.78 1.76 -5.77
N ASP A 41 -7.93 2.93 -5.18
CA ASP A 41 -9.22 3.48 -4.78
C ASP A 41 -10.14 3.77 -5.98
N ASP A 42 -9.58 4.19 -7.13
CA ASP A 42 -10.35 4.38 -8.36
C ASP A 42 -10.87 3.06 -8.92
N LEU A 43 -10.06 1.99 -8.84
CA LEU A 43 -10.50 0.64 -9.21
C LEU A 43 -11.65 0.18 -8.32
N ARG A 44 -11.49 0.32 -6.99
CA ARG A 44 -12.55 -0.04 -6.03
C ARG A 44 -13.84 0.72 -6.33
N LEU A 45 -13.75 2.04 -6.51
CA LEU A 45 -14.90 2.89 -6.83
C LEU A 45 -15.55 2.49 -8.15
N ALA A 46 -14.76 2.22 -9.20
CA ALA A 46 -15.29 1.80 -10.50
C ALA A 46 -16.05 0.47 -10.41
N LEU A 47 -15.52 -0.51 -9.67
CA LEU A 47 -16.20 -1.79 -9.43
C LEU A 47 -17.48 -1.59 -8.62
N GLN A 48 -17.44 -0.76 -7.58
CA GLN A 48 -18.60 -0.44 -6.74
C GLN A 48 -19.71 0.25 -7.53
N CYS A 49 -19.41 1.36 -8.21
CA CYS A 49 -20.38 2.12 -8.99
C CYS A 49 -20.95 1.33 -10.18
N SER A 50 -20.17 0.40 -10.73
CA SER A 50 -20.60 -0.48 -11.81
C SER A 50 -21.35 -1.72 -11.31
N LYS A 51 -21.57 -1.86 -10.00
CA LYS A 51 -22.30 -2.96 -9.36
C LYS A 51 -21.74 -4.35 -9.74
N VAL A 52 -20.41 -4.47 -9.80
CA VAL A 52 -19.72 -5.72 -10.13
C VAL A 52 -19.98 -6.79 -9.07
N SER A 53 -20.40 -7.97 -9.51
CA SER A 53 -20.38 -9.19 -8.69
C SER A 53 -19.08 -9.95 -8.95
N LEU A 54 -18.33 -10.24 -7.89
CA LEU A 54 -17.11 -11.03 -7.94
C LEU A 54 -17.40 -12.51 -7.65
N PRO A 55 -16.56 -13.44 -8.15
CA PRO A 55 -16.75 -14.87 -7.91
C PRO A 55 -16.76 -15.25 -6.42
N GLU A 56 -15.99 -14.53 -5.60
CA GLU A 56 -15.87 -14.77 -4.17
C GLU A 56 -15.94 -13.44 -3.41
N LYS A 57 -16.59 -13.45 -2.24
CA LYS A 57 -16.58 -12.35 -1.26
C LYS A 57 -16.99 -10.98 -1.81
N THR A 58 -17.98 -10.95 -2.72
CA THR A 58 -18.51 -9.69 -3.28
C THR A 58 -18.93 -8.72 -2.19
N GLU A 59 -19.50 -9.22 -1.09
CA GLU A 59 -19.94 -8.43 0.06
C GLU A 59 -18.82 -7.59 0.69
N ALA A 60 -17.57 -8.05 0.66
CA ALA A 60 -16.45 -7.29 1.20
C ALA A 60 -16.14 -6.05 0.36
N LEU A 61 -16.29 -6.13 -0.98
CA LEU A 61 -16.16 -4.97 -1.87
C LEU A 61 -17.14 -3.85 -1.49
N TYR A 62 -18.34 -4.20 -1.03
CA TYR A 62 -19.41 -3.26 -0.70
C TYR A 62 -19.54 -2.97 0.80
N PHE A 63 -18.65 -3.48 1.64
CA PHE A 63 -18.80 -3.35 3.10
C PHE A 63 -18.91 -1.89 3.53
N PHE A 64 -18.07 -1.02 2.95
CA PHE A 64 -18.06 0.44 3.19
C PHE A 64 -18.75 1.27 2.09
N ALA A 65 -19.35 0.64 1.06
CA ALA A 65 -19.81 1.35 -0.15
C ALA A 65 -21.10 2.19 0.03
N ASP A 66 -21.83 1.99 1.13
CA ASP A 66 -23.11 2.65 1.39
C ASP A 66 -23.14 3.25 2.80
N ILE A 67 -22.19 4.11 3.14
CA ILE A 67 -22.18 4.82 4.45
C ILE A 67 -23.48 5.59 4.68
N ASP A 68 -24.08 6.13 3.61
CA ASP A 68 -25.36 6.86 3.67
C ASP A 68 -26.56 5.93 3.98
N GLU A 69 -26.49 4.65 3.59
CA GLU A 69 -27.53 3.65 3.89
C GLU A 69 -27.23 2.82 5.16
N LYS A 70 -26.00 2.93 5.68
CA LYS A 70 -25.53 2.29 6.92
C LYS A 70 -25.19 3.35 7.97
N PRO A 71 -26.19 4.12 8.46
CA PRO A 71 -25.96 5.02 9.58
C PRO A 71 -25.36 4.18 10.72
N ARG A 72 -24.25 4.65 11.31
CA ARG A 72 -23.54 4.02 12.43
C ARG A 72 -22.57 2.89 12.08
N ILE A 73 -22.08 2.76 10.84
CA ILE A 73 -21.01 1.78 10.54
C ILE A 73 -19.79 1.96 11.48
N TRP A 74 -19.46 3.20 11.82
CA TRP A 74 -18.39 3.57 12.75
C TRP A 74 -18.72 3.37 14.23
N GLN A 75 -19.88 2.78 14.54
CA GLN A 75 -20.22 2.30 15.89
C GLN A 75 -20.01 0.79 16.04
N GLN A 76 -19.67 0.08 14.96
CA GLN A 76 -19.27 -1.32 15.05
C GLN A 76 -17.95 -1.49 15.82
N PRO A 77 -17.70 -2.68 16.39
CA PRO A 77 -16.42 -2.99 17.02
C PRO A 77 -15.24 -2.71 16.09
N PRO A 78 -14.18 -2.02 16.55
CA PRO A 78 -13.05 -1.65 15.68
C PRO A 78 -12.32 -2.82 15.02
N ASP A 79 -12.29 -3.98 15.66
CA ASP A 79 -11.73 -5.23 15.13
C ASP A 79 -12.54 -5.75 13.94
N VAL A 80 -13.87 -5.69 14.00
CA VAL A 80 -14.76 -6.04 12.87
C VAL A 80 -14.50 -5.12 11.67
N LEU A 81 -14.36 -3.81 11.92
CA LEU A 81 -14.09 -2.82 10.87
C LEU A 81 -12.68 -2.99 10.28
N ARG A 82 -11.68 -3.30 11.11
CA ARG A 82 -10.33 -3.67 10.65
C ARG A 82 -10.39 -4.90 9.73
N ASP A 83 -11.09 -5.95 10.14
CA ASP A 83 -11.18 -7.19 9.36
C ASP A 83 -11.92 -6.96 8.03
N ALA A 84 -12.89 -6.06 8.00
CA ALA A 84 -13.53 -5.63 6.77
C ALA A 84 -12.58 -4.86 5.83
N LEU A 85 -11.66 -4.04 6.35
CA LEU A 85 -10.62 -3.40 5.52
C LEU A 85 -9.68 -4.44 4.90
N ILE A 86 -9.25 -5.44 5.69
CA ILE A 86 -8.44 -6.56 5.20
C ILE A 86 -9.18 -7.31 4.10
N ALA A 87 -10.44 -7.70 4.35
CA ALA A 87 -11.26 -8.41 3.39
C ALA A 87 -11.48 -7.61 2.09
N THR A 88 -11.63 -6.29 2.19
CA THR A 88 -11.74 -5.40 1.03
C THR A 88 -10.46 -5.44 0.18
N GLY A 89 -9.28 -5.36 0.80
CA GLY A 89 -7.99 -5.46 0.11
C GLY A 89 -7.75 -6.84 -0.53
N ASP A 90 -8.09 -7.91 0.16
CA ASP A 90 -7.99 -9.28 -0.35
C ASP A 90 -8.84 -9.47 -1.62
N VAL A 91 -10.05 -8.92 -1.63
CA VAL A 91 -10.98 -9.03 -2.76
C VAL A 91 -10.51 -8.26 -4.00
N LEU A 92 -9.74 -7.18 -3.82
CA LEU A 92 -9.13 -6.44 -4.93
C LEU A 92 -7.85 -7.09 -5.46
N SER A 93 -7.21 -7.96 -4.67
CA SER A 93 -5.91 -8.55 -5.00
C SER A 93 -5.86 -9.29 -6.35
N PRO A 94 -6.88 -10.06 -6.80
CA PRO A 94 -6.90 -10.64 -8.15
C PRO A 94 -6.84 -9.61 -9.28
N ALA A 95 -7.56 -8.50 -9.16
CA ALA A 95 -7.52 -7.45 -10.17
C ALA A 95 -6.16 -6.73 -10.17
N LEU A 96 -5.61 -6.45 -8.98
CA LEU A 96 -4.28 -5.85 -8.85
C LEU A 96 -3.18 -6.76 -9.41
N GLU A 97 -3.25 -8.07 -9.18
CA GLU A 97 -2.33 -9.05 -9.77
C GLU A 97 -2.32 -8.93 -11.30
N ALA A 98 -3.49 -8.92 -11.94
CA ALA A 98 -3.59 -8.81 -13.39
C ALA A 98 -3.00 -7.48 -13.93
N ILE A 99 -3.23 -6.37 -13.22
CA ILE A 99 -2.65 -5.07 -13.58
C ILE A 99 -1.12 -5.11 -13.47
N ILE A 100 -0.60 -5.65 -12.37
CA ILE A 100 0.86 -5.77 -12.16
C ILE A 100 1.49 -6.65 -13.24
N GLU A 101 0.91 -7.81 -13.53
CA GLU A 101 1.39 -8.71 -14.57
C GLU A 101 1.43 -8.01 -15.93
N ASN A 102 0.38 -7.29 -16.31
CA ASN A 102 0.34 -6.54 -17.57
C ASN A 102 1.49 -5.52 -17.66
N HIS A 103 1.75 -4.75 -16.61
CA HIS A 103 2.84 -3.76 -16.60
C HIS A 103 4.23 -4.40 -16.65
N LEU A 104 4.42 -5.55 -15.98
CA LEU A 104 5.66 -6.31 -16.02
C LEU A 104 5.92 -6.93 -17.40
N ASP A 105 4.87 -7.44 -18.06
CA ASP A 105 4.95 -8.07 -19.37
C ASP A 105 5.17 -7.01 -20.48
N GLN A 106 4.48 -5.86 -20.39
CA GLN A 106 4.63 -4.73 -21.32
C GLN A 106 5.88 -3.89 -21.06
N ARG A 107 6.58 -4.13 -19.95
CA ARG A 107 7.73 -3.33 -19.48
C ARG A 107 7.40 -1.83 -19.37
N HIS A 108 6.17 -1.51 -18.95
CA HIS A 108 5.71 -0.14 -18.82
C HIS A 108 5.74 0.29 -17.34
N PRO A 109 6.64 1.23 -16.96
CA PRO A 109 6.77 1.64 -15.57
C PRO A 109 5.46 2.21 -15.00
N ILE A 110 5.18 1.96 -13.73
CA ILE A 110 3.99 2.51 -13.03
C ILE A 110 4.20 2.58 -11.51
N VAL A 111 3.62 3.60 -10.89
CA VAL A 111 3.40 3.64 -9.43
C VAL A 111 1.94 3.29 -9.14
N ILE A 112 1.71 2.31 -8.27
CA ILE A 112 0.36 1.91 -7.84
C ILE A 112 0.26 2.16 -6.33
N GLU A 113 -0.75 2.90 -5.89
CA GLU A 113 -0.93 3.22 -4.47
C GLU A 113 -2.36 2.95 -3.99
N GLY A 114 -2.49 2.56 -2.73
CA GLY A 114 -3.78 2.53 -2.05
C GLY A 114 -3.82 1.61 -0.85
N ASP A 115 -4.91 1.73 -0.09
CA ASP A 115 -5.12 0.97 1.15
C ASP A 115 -5.44 -0.51 0.87
N GLY A 116 -5.93 -0.81 -0.34
CA GLY A 116 -6.25 -2.18 -0.79
C GLY A 116 -5.06 -3.01 -1.27
N ILE A 117 -3.82 -2.49 -1.21
CA ILE A 117 -2.62 -3.26 -1.56
C ILE A 117 -2.21 -4.09 -0.34
N MET A 118 -2.45 -5.40 -0.40
CA MET A 118 -2.11 -6.32 0.70
C MET A 118 -0.68 -6.88 0.56
N PRO A 119 0.07 -7.08 1.66
CA PRO A 119 1.38 -7.73 1.61
C PRO A 119 1.32 -9.14 1.01
N SER A 120 0.25 -9.88 1.26
CA SER A 120 -0.02 -11.22 0.74
C SER A 120 -0.09 -11.28 -0.80
N LEU A 121 -0.43 -10.18 -1.48
CA LEU A 121 -0.43 -10.08 -2.94
C LEU A 121 0.95 -10.43 -3.54
N LEU A 122 2.03 -10.00 -2.87
CA LEU A 122 3.40 -10.23 -3.33
C LEU A 122 3.84 -11.69 -3.17
N ALA A 123 3.15 -12.46 -2.32
CA ALA A 123 3.41 -13.87 -2.13
C ALA A 123 2.69 -14.79 -3.13
N ARG A 124 1.81 -14.22 -3.98
CA ARG A 124 1.06 -15.02 -4.96
C ARG A 124 2.01 -15.60 -6.01
N PRO A 125 1.83 -16.87 -6.43
CA PRO A 125 2.78 -17.54 -7.32
C PRO A 125 3.02 -16.80 -8.65
N ALA A 126 1.99 -16.15 -9.20
CA ALA A 126 2.08 -15.38 -10.43
C ALA A 126 3.01 -14.16 -10.30
N ILE A 127 2.94 -13.49 -9.15
CA ILE A 127 3.79 -12.36 -8.80
C ILE A 127 5.20 -12.82 -8.48
N GLN A 128 5.38 -13.84 -7.64
CA GLN A 128 6.70 -14.34 -7.25
C GLN A 128 7.54 -14.76 -8.45
N ARG A 129 6.95 -15.46 -9.43
CA ARG A 129 7.63 -15.85 -10.67
C ARG A 129 8.22 -14.67 -11.45
N ARG A 130 7.61 -13.48 -11.36
CA ARG A 130 8.03 -12.27 -12.09
C ARG A 130 8.84 -11.28 -11.22
N ALA A 131 8.78 -11.40 -9.90
CA ALA A 131 9.47 -10.51 -8.96
C ALA A 131 11.00 -10.68 -8.92
N HIS A 132 11.54 -11.78 -9.47
CA HIS A 132 12.96 -12.16 -9.39
C HIS A 132 13.95 -11.15 -9.99
N ASP A 133 13.50 -10.23 -10.85
CA ASP A 133 14.38 -9.29 -11.55
C ASP A 133 14.41 -7.88 -10.94
N ARG A 134 13.94 -7.71 -9.69
CA ARG A 134 13.84 -6.39 -9.02
C ARG A 134 12.92 -5.39 -9.75
N ARG A 135 12.13 -5.89 -10.70
CA ARG A 135 11.15 -5.17 -11.53
C ARG A 135 9.89 -4.79 -10.78
N LEU A 136 9.56 -5.51 -9.72
CA LEU A 136 8.47 -5.21 -8.80
C LEU A 136 9.05 -4.85 -7.43
N ARG A 137 8.63 -3.72 -6.87
CA ARG A 137 8.99 -3.26 -5.53
C ARG A 137 7.73 -2.85 -4.79
N ALA A 138 7.71 -3.07 -3.49
CA ALA A 138 6.61 -2.66 -2.63
C ALA A 138 7.17 -1.99 -1.37
N VAL A 139 6.51 -0.93 -0.93
CA VAL A 139 6.77 -0.27 0.36
C VAL A 139 5.44 0.00 1.04
N PHE A 140 5.36 -0.30 2.33
CA PHE A 140 4.17 -0.07 3.14
C PHE A 140 4.37 1.12 4.07
N LEU A 141 3.50 2.12 3.99
CA LEU A 141 3.53 3.30 4.84
C LEU A 141 2.54 3.15 5.99
N VAL A 142 3.06 3.10 7.21
CA VAL A 142 2.25 2.95 8.44
C VAL A 142 2.61 4.07 9.39
N GLU A 143 1.60 4.79 9.87
CA GLU A 143 1.72 5.75 10.95
C GLU A 143 1.44 5.04 12.28
N SER A 144 2.47 4.91 13.12
CA SER A 144 2.33 4.26 14.44
C SER A 144 1.59 5.11 15.47
N ASP A 145 1.50 6.41 15.25
CA ASP A 145 0.80 7.35 16.14
C ASP A 145 -0.68 7.51 15.76
N GLU A 146 -1.57 6.86 16.52
CA GLU A 146 -3.02 6.97 16.35
C GLU A 146 -3.52 8.43 16.42
N GLN A 147 -2.92 9.26 17.28
CA GLN A 147 -3.34 10.65 17.42
C GLN A 147 -2.93 11.49 16.20
N ALA A 148 -1.81 11.16 15.55
CA ALA A 148 -1.45 11.76 14.27
C ALA A 148 -2.47 11.39 13.17
N LEU A 149 -2.90 10.12 13.11
CA LEU A 149 -3.97 9.70 12.19
C LEU A 149 -5.27 10.44 12.43
N PHE A 150 -5.72 10.52 13.69
CA PHE A 150 -6.93 11.28 14.06
C PHE A 150 -6.82 12.75 13.68
N SER A 151 -5.67 13.38 13.96
CA SER A 151 -5.43 14.79 13.64
C SER A 151 -5.47 15.05 12.13
N HIS A 152 -4.91 14.15 11.32
CA HIS A 152 -4.97 14.25 9.86
C HIS A 152 -6.39 14.08 9.33
N MET A 153 -7.15 13.13 9.88
CA MET A 153 -8.56 12.96 9.53
C MET A 153 -9.37 14.20 9.88
N LEU A 154 -9.18 14.74 11.09
CA LEU A 154 -9.87 15.94 11.53
C LEU A 154 -9.62 17.12 10.58
N VAL A 155 -8.38 17.31 10.12
CA VAL A 155 -8.05 18.37 9.14
C VAL A 155 -8.75 18.14 7.80
N ARG A 156 -8.78 16.90 7.30
CA ARG A 156 -9.46 16.53 6.04
C ARG A 156 -10.99 16.64 6.15
N SER A 157 -11.54 16.35 7.31
CA SER A 157 -12.97 16.37 7.62
C SER A 157 -13.53 17.77 7.90
N ARG A 158 -12.72 18.85 7.84
CA ARG A 158 -13.21 20.24 7.96
C ARG A 158 -14.07 20.72 6.77
N GLY A 159 -14.43 19.84 5.83
CA GLY A 159 -15.55 20.02 4.89
C GLY A 159 -16.89 19.54 5.50
N PRO A 160 -17.96 19.33 4.72
CA PRO A 160 -19.16 18.66 5.22
C PRO A 160 -18.78 17.21 5.61
N SER A 161 -18.50 16.98 6.89
CA SER A 161 -18.28 15.63 7.41
C SER A 161 -19.61 15.06 7.87
N TRP A 162 -19.96 13.90 7.34
CA TRP A 162 -21.13 13.12 7.74
C TRP A 162 -20.93 12.41 9.09
N MET A 163 -19.70 12.47 9.65
CA MET A 163 -19.31 11.78 10.88
C MET A 163 -19.17 12.74 12.06
N ASP A 164 -19.61 12.30 13.23
CA ASP A 164 -19.30 12.99 14.48
C ASP A 164 -17.85 12.71 14.97
N GLU A 165 -17.42 13.40 16.02
CA GLU A 165 -16.06 13.22 16.56
C GLU A 165 -15.82 11.80 17.08
N SER A 166 -16.83 11.13 17.64
CA SER A 166 -16.71 9.76 18.12
C SER A 166 -16.50 8.79 16.96
N GLU A 167 -17.24 8.98 15.87
CA GLU A 167 -17.10 8.17 14.66
C GLU A 167 -15.73 8.39 14.00
N LEU A 168 -15.23 9.64 13.95
CA LEU A 168 -13.88 9.95 13.49
C LEU A 168 -12.80 9.30 14.37
N ARG A 169 -13.02 9.24 15.69
CA ARG A 169 -12.11 8.52 16.60
C ARG A 169 -12.14 7.03 16.34
N THR A 170 -13.30 6.43 16.12
CA THR A 170 -13.39 5.01 15.72
C THR A 170 -12.66 4.77 14.41
N GLU A 171 -12.89 5.60 13.38
CA GLU A 171 -12.20 5.47 12.10
C GLU A 171 -10.68 5.55 12.26
N ALA A 172 -10.18 6.52 13.05
CA ALA A 172 -8.76 6.65 13.33
C ALA A 172 -8.19 5.41 14.04
N HIS A 173 -8.91 4.90 15.04
CA HIS A 173 -8.52 3.69 15.76
C HIS A 173 -8.50 2.45 14.86
N VAL A 174 -9.53 2.26 14.03
CA VAL A 174 -9.60 1.17 13.04
C VAL A 174 -8.43 1.24 12.06
N LYS A 175 -8.13 2.43 11.55
CA LYS A 175 -7.01 2.66 10.63
C LYS A 175 -5.66 2.40 11.30
N TRP A 176 -5.51 2.76 12.57
CA TRP A 176 -4.34 2.42 13.36
C TRP A 176 -4.20 0.91 13.56
N LEU A 177 -5.27 0.20 13.96
CA LEU A 177 -5.29 -1.25 14.10
C LEU A 177 -4.96 -1.97 12.78
N PHE A 178 -5.50 -1.49 11.67
CA PHE A 178 -5.18 -2.00 10.33
C PHE A 178 -3.71 -1.74 9.99
N GLY A 179 -3.17 -0.57 10.35
CA GLY A 179 -1.75 -0.26 10.23
C GLY A 179 -0.86 -1.23 11.01
N GLN A 180 -1.20 -1.53 12.26
CA GLN A 180 -0.46 -2.51 13.07
C GLN A 180 -0.48 -3.90 12.44
N TRP A 181 -1.65 -4.37 12.00
CA TRP A 181 -1.78 -5.62 11.26
C TRP A 181 -0.92 -5.61 9.99
N LEU A 182 -0.88 -4.49 9.26
CA LEU A 182 -0.10 -4.36 8.03
C LEU A 182 1.41 -4.46 8.30
N VAL A 183 1.89 -3.97 9.44
CA VAL A 183 3.29 -4.16 9.87
C VAL A 183 3.60 -5.64 10.04
N ASP A 184 2.76 -6.36 10.79
CA ASP A 184 2.94 -7.79 11.06
C ASP A 184 2.91 -8.62 9.76
N GLU A 185 1.95 -8.33 8.89
CA GLU A 185 1.79 -9.04 7.63
C GLU A 185 2.90 -8.69 6.63
N ALA A 186 3.37 -7.44 6.58
CA ALA A 186 4.54 -7.07 5.78
C ALA A 186 5.83 -7.77 6.28
N ASN A 187 6.04 -7.82 7.60
CA ASN A 187 7.15 -8.53 8.21
C ASN A 187 7.14 -10.02 7.86
N ARG A 188 5.96 -10.66 7.86
CA ARG A 188 5.79 -12.05 7.46
C ARG A 188 6.32 -12.35 6.06
N TYR A 189 6.22 -11.40 5.14
CA TYR A 189 6.75 -11.52 3.76
C TYR A 189 8.09 -10.81 3.55
N SER A 190 8.74 -10.33 4.62
CA SER A 190 10.00 -9.57 4.56
C SER A 190 9.91 -8.33 3.65
N LEU A 191 8.75 -7.67 3.66
CA LEU A 191 8.48 -6.46 2.89
C LEU A 191 8.77 -5.22 3.75
N PRO A 192 9.30 -4.14 3.14
CA PRO A 192 9.69 -2.97 3.91
C PRO A 192 8.47 -2.15 4.35
N VAL A 193 8.52 -1.75 5.62
CA VAL A 193 7.57 -0.83 6.24
C VAL A 193 8.31 0.46 6.61
N LEU A 194 7.71 1.62 6.32
CA LEU A 194 8.26 2.92 6.66
C LEU A 194 7.23 3.77 7.40
N GLU A 195 7.69 4.45 8.45
CA GLU A 195 6.97 5.60 9.01
C GLU A 195 6.90 6.73 7.98
N PRO A 196 5.74 7.37 7.76
CA PRO A 196 5.59 8.42 6.78
C PRO A 196 6.37 9.70 7.14
N ARG A 197 6.50 10.00 8.44
CA ARG A 197 7.18 11.20 8.93
C ARG A 197 8.69 10.96 9.09
N PRO A 198 9.53 11.98 8.86
CA PRO A 198 9.21 13.31 8.33
C PRO A 198 8.96 13.29 6.81
N TRP A 199 7.93 14.01 6.39
CA TRP A 199 7.37 13.98 5.02
C TRP A 199 8.37 14.40 3.94
N GLU A 200 9.23 15.36 4.27
CA GLU A 200 10.21 15.97 3.37
C GLU A 200 11.24 14.96 2.87
N THR A 201 11.46 13.88 3.64
CA THR A 201 12.42 12.83 3.31
C THR A 201 11.77 11.54 2.81
N LEU A 202 10.43 11.49 2.78
CA LEU A 202 9.69 10.25 2.55
C LEU A 202 9.98 9.64 1.17
N ILE A 203 9.99 10.47 0.12
CA ILE A 203 10.35 10.02 -1.25
C ILE A 203 11.75 9.42 -1.26
N HIS A 204 12.74 10.12 -0.70
CA HIS A 204 14.11 9.64 -0.65
C HIS A 204 14.23 8.31 0.11
N ARG A 205 13.51 8.16 1.23
CA ARG A 205 13.48 6.92 2.02
C ARG A 205 12.86 5.77 1.24
N ILE A 206 11.73 5.99 0.56
CA ILE A 206 11.08 5.00 -0.31
C ILE A 206 12.05 4.55 -1.42
N MET A 207 12.68 5.51 -2.12
CA MET A 207 13.61 5.19 -3.20
C MET A 207 14.85 4.43 -2.72
N THR A 208 15.36 4.78 -1.54
CA THR A 208 16.51 4.10 -0.92
C THR A 208 16.18 2.68 -0.49
N THR A 209 15.01 2.48 0.12
CA THR A 209 14.49 1.15 0.48
C THR A 209 14.33 0.27 -0.75
N CYS A 210 13.85 0.86 -1.84
CA CYS A 210 13.72 0.16 -3.11
C CYS A 210 15.09 -0.26 -3.68
N THR A 211 16.13 0.59 -3.61
CA THR A 211 17.46 0.28 -4.17
C THR A 211 18.31 -0.64 -3.29
N GLY A 212 18.08 -0.66 -1.97
CA GLY A 212 18.91 -1.29 -0.94
C GLY A 212 18.96 -2.83 -0.87
N MET A 213 18.03 -3.58 -1.48
CA MET A 213 18.02 -5.05 -1.42
C MET A 213 19.00 -5.75 -2.40
N ALA A 214 20.20 -5.19 -2.63
CA ALA A 214 21.24 -5.77 -3.51
C ALA A 214 22.57 -6.08 -2.82
N ARG A 215 22.66 -6.04 -1.49
CA ARG A 215 23.93 -6.36 -0.81
C ARG A 215 23.73 -7.26 0.39
N SER A 216 23.61 -8.57 0.13
CA SER A 216 24.01 -9.59 1.10
C SER A 216 24.65 -10.80 0.43
N THR A 217 25.74 -10.56 -0.30
CA THR A 217 26.78 -11.58 -0.50
C THR A 217 28.14 -10.90 -0.37
N GLN A 218 28.59 -10.70 0.86
CA GLN A 218 30.01 -10.68 1.15
C GLN A 218 30.34 -11.91 1.98
N THR A 219 30.75 -12.95 1.26
CA THR A 219 31.62 -14.00 1.78
C THR A 219 32.82 -13.31 2.44
N PRO A 220 33.22 -13.68 3.68
CA PRO A 220 34.40 -13.09 4.30
C PRO A 220 35.65 -13.49 3.50
N PRO A 221 36.67 -12.60 3.41
CA PRO A 221 37.90 -12.92 2.72
C PRO A 221 38.61 -14.08 3.42
N ILE A 222 38.98 -15.09 2.65
CA ILE A 222 39.91 -16.14 3.04
C ILE A 222 41.25 -15.45 3.31
N VAL A 223 41.68 -15.46 4.57
CA VAL A 223 43.02 -15.04 4.96
C VAL A 223 43.97 -16.19 4.61
N GLU A 224 44.69 -16.06 3.50
CA GLU A 224 45.88 -16.88 3.27
C GLU A 224 46.96 -16.52 4.30
N GLN A 225 47.36 -17.49 5.11
CA GLN A 225 48.52 -17.38 5.98
C GLN A 225 49.80 -17.58 5.15
N PRO A 226 50.80 -16.69 5.23
CA PRO A 226 52.10 -16.95 4.62
C PRO A 226 52.87 -18.00 5.43
N ARG A 227 53.67 -18.79 4.70
CA ARG A 227 54.52 -19.90 5.16
C ARG A 227 55.52 -19.52 6.23
#